data_AF-A0A957AID2-F1
#
_entry.id   AF-A0A957AID2-F1
#
_cell.length_a   1.000
_cell.length_b   1.000
_cell.length_c   1.000
_cell.angle_alpha   90.00
_cell.angle_beta   90.00
_cell.angle_gamma   90.00
#
_symmetry.space_group_name_H-M   'P 1'
#
loop_
_entity.id
_entity.type
_entity.pdbx_description
1 polymer ?
#
loop_
_entity_poly.entity_id
_entity_poly.type
_entity_poly.pdbx_seq_one_letter_code
_entity_poly.pdbx_strand_id
1 'polypeptide(L)'
;DAMDLGEGERDMLLAAAGFLPRDFAKILSAEPVLGEVFYLLSDEQLPAEYRENMRQVLHLMAEQARIAMQFATVGQVSAAA
;
A
#
# COMPACT_ATOMS: atom_id res chain seq x y z
N ASP A 1 17.52 -17.92 -12.13
CA ASP A 1 16.67 -17.22 -11.16
C ASP A 1 15.92 -18.21 -10.29
N ALA A 2 16.11 -18.16 -8.98
CA ALA A 2 15.83 -19.28 -8.06
C ALA A 2 14.35 -19.60 -7.81
N MET A 3 13.39 -18.86 -8.38
CA MET A 3 11.96 -19.10 -8.17
C MET A 3 11.09 -18.99 -9.44
N ASP A 4 11.68 -18.72 -10.61
CA ASP A 4 10.96 -18.56 -11.90
C ASP A 4 9.69 -17.69 -11.85
N LEU A 5 9.69 -16.69 -10.96
CA LEU A 5 8.55 -15.79 -10.76
C LEU A 5 8.50 -14.75 -11.89
N GLY A 6 7.31 -14.50 -12.41
CA GLY A 6 7.04 -13.36 -13.28
C GLY A 6 7.31 -12.03 -12.56
N GLU A 7 7.48 -10.93 -13.31
CA GLU A 7 7.73 -9.60 -12.71
C GLU A 7 6.67 -9.20 -11.68
N GLY A 8 5.39 -9.40 -11.99
CA GLY A 8 4.30 -9.09 -11.05
C GLY A 8 4.30 -9.97 -9.79
N GLU A 9 4.72 -11.24 -9.91
CA GLU A 9 4.77 -12.15 -8.76
C GLU A 9 5.93 -11.82 -7.83
N ARG A 10 7.08 -11.41 -8.39
CA ARG A 10 8.20 -10.86 -7.60
C ARG A 10 7.80 -9.59 -6.88
N ASP A 11 7.10 -8.68 -7.55
CA ASP A 11 6.66 -7.42 -6.97
C ASP A 11 5.67 -7.66 -5.81
N MET A 12 4.75 -8.61 -5.95
CA MET A 12 3.87 -9.03 -4.85
C MET A 12 4.65 -9.65 -3.68
N LEU A 13 5.66 -10.48 -3.97
CA LEU A 13 6.48 -11.11 -2.93
C LEU A 13 7.34 -10.09 -2.17
N LEU A 14 7.87 -9.09 -2.88
CA LEU A 14 8.58 -7.94 -2.31
C LEU A 14 7.64 -7.09 -1.46
N ALA A 15 6.45 -6.78 -1.96
CA ALA A 15 5.42 -6.04 -1.21
C ALA A 15 5.03 -6.75 0.09
N ALA A 16 4.84 -8.08 0.04
CA ALA A 16 4.55 -8.90 1.21
C ALA A 16 5.69 -8.90 2.24
N ALA A 17 6.93 -8.70 1.80
CA ALA A 17 8.11 -8.53 2.63
C ALA A 17 8.38 -7.07 3.06
N GLY A 18 7.47 -6.14 2.72
CA GLY A 18 7.59 -4.72 3.08
C GLY A 18 8.47 -3.89 2.12
N PHE A 19 8.87 -4.47 0.98
CA PHE A 19 9.62 -3.78 -0.08
C PHE A 19 8.67 -3.23 -1.14
N LEU A 20 8.96 -2.04 -1.63
CA LEU A 20 8.14 -1.35 -2.63
C LEU A 20 8.25 -2.05 -4.02
N PRO A 21 7.14 -2.43 -4.68
CA PRO A 21 7.17 -3.04 -6.02
C PRO A 21 7.69 -2.07 -7.10
N ARG A 22 8.16 -2.59 -8.22
CA ARG A 22 8.77 -1.76 -9.29
C ARG A 22 7.75 -0.98 -10.13
N ASP A 23 6.55 -1.51 -10.35
CA ASP A 23 5.54 -0.88 -11.24
C ASP A 23 4.26 -0.47 -10.49
N PHE A 24 4.29 0.71 -9.85
CA PHE A 24 3.16 1.32 -9.15
C PHE A 24 2.03 1.81 -10.06
N ALA A 25 2.32 2.08 -11.34
CA ALA A 25 1.43 2.81 -12.23
C ALA A 25 0.15 2.03 -12.56
N LYS A 26 0.20 0.69 -12.55
CA LYS A 26 -0.95 -0.17 -12.84
C LYS A 26 -1.89 -0.37 -11.64
N ILE A 27 -1.37 -0.33 -10.41
CA ILE A 27 -2.17 -0.56 -9.20
C ILE A 27 -2.84 0.75 -8.76
N LEU A 28 -2.16 1.88 -8.97
CA LEU A 28 -2.62 3.19 -8.52
C LEU A 28 -3.22 4.05 -9.65
N SER A 29 -3.48 3.48 -10.83
CA SER A 29 -4.06 4.24 -11.96
C SER A 29 -5.45 4.81 -11.64
N ALA A 30 -6.17 4.22 -10.69
CA ALA A 30 -7.44 4.72 -10.20
C ALA A 30 -7.27 5.84 -9.15
N GLU A 31 -6.08 5.99 -8.57
CA GLU A 31 -5.80 7.06 -7.61
C GLU A 31 -4.46 7.78 -7.85
N PRO A 32 -4.46 8.86 -8.65
CA PRO A 32 -3.24 9.56 -9.07
C PRO A 32 -2.48 10.20 -7.90
N VAL A 33 -3.19 10.61 -6.84
CA VAL A 33 -2.59 11.23 -5.67
C VAL A 33 -1.67 10.26 -4.92
N LEU A 34 -2.04 8.97 -4.84
CA LEU A 34 -1.18 7.97 -4.21
C LEU A 34 0.09 7.72 -5.02
N GLY A 35 -0.02 7.72 -6.36
CA GLY A 35 1.14 7.62 -7.23
C GLY A 35 2.15 8.77 -7.02
N GLU A 36 1.66 10.00 -6.89
CA GLU A 36 2.49 11.18 -6.59
C GLU A 36 3.18 11.07 -5.22
N VAL A 37 2.45 10.62 -4.19
CA VAL A 37 3.02 10.42 -2.85
C VAL A 37 4.16 9.40 -2.89
N PHE A 38 4.00 8.26 -3.57
CA PHE A 38 5.06 7.27 -3.68
C PHE A 38 6.25 7.77 -4.51
N TYR A 39 5.99 8.52 -5.59
CA TYR A 39 7.05 9.16 -6.37
C TYR A 39 7.89 10.11 -5.49
N LEU A 40 7.26 10.98 -4.71
CA LEU A 40 7.95 11.91 -3.81
C LEU A 40 8.72 11.18 -2.69
N LEU A 41 8.19 10.07 -2.18
CA LEU A 41 8.87 9.25 -1.17
C LEU A 41 10.10 8.51 -1.72
N SER A 42 10.12 8.25 -3.02
CA SER A 42 11.26 7.63 -3.71
C SER A 42 12.39 8.62 -4.01
N ASP A 43 12.14 9.92 -3.93
CA ASP A 43 13.15 10.96 -4.15
C ASP A 43 14.18 10.98 -3.01
N GLU A 44 15.46 10.84 -3.38
CA GLU A 44 16.57 10.88 -2.43
C GLU A 44 16.76 12.26 -1.78
N GLN A 45 16.28 13.33 -2.42
CA GLN A 45 16.30 14.70 -1.89
C GLN A 45 15.30 14.90 -0.75
N LEU A 46 14.31 14.02 -0.58
CA LEU A 46 13.35 14.13 0.50
C LEU A 46 14.02 13.81 1.85
N PRO A 47 13.98 14.71 2.85
CA PRO A 47 14.63 14.43 4.13
C PRO A 47 14.03 13.20 4.81
N ALA A 48 14.88 12.44 5.51
CA ALA A 48 14.48 11.17 6.13
C ALA A 48 13.32 11.31 7.12
N GLU A 49 13.24 12.44 7.83
CA GLU A 49 12.15 12.74 8.77
C GLU A 49 10.79 12.84 8.06
N TYR A 50 10.73 13.48 6.90
CA TYR A 50 9.49 13.56 6.12
C TYR A 50 9.11 12.20 5.52
N ARG A 51 10.09 11.39 5.12
CA ARG A 51 9.84 9.99 4.71
C ARG A 51 9.23 9.17 5.84
N GLU A 52 9.75 9.31 7.05
CA GLU A 52 9.25 8.58 8.21
C GLU A 52 7.84 9.04 8.62
N ASN A 53 7.61 10.36 8.67
CA ASN A 53 6.29 10.92 8.96
C ASN A 53 5.23 10.43 7.96
N MET A 54 5.56 10.41 6.66
CA MET A 54 4.62 9.94 5.65
C MET A 54 4.34 8.44 5.77
N ARG A 55 5.33 7.61 6.12
CA ARG A 55 5.10 6.18 6.42
C ARG A 55 4.09 6.02 7.56
N GLN A 56 4.20 6.81 8.62
CA GLN A 56 3.24 6.77 9.72
C GLN A 56 1.83 7.15 9.28
N VAL A 57 1.69 8.18 8.45
CA VAL A 57 0.38 8.57 7.89
C VAL A 57 -0.22 7.45 7.04
N LEU A 58 0.56 6.83 6.15
CA LEU A 58 0.12 5.71 5.32
C LEU A 58 -0.31 4.51 6.18
N HIS A 59 0.41 4.24 7.27
CA HIS A 59 0.01 3.22 8.26
C HIS A 59 -1.34 3.51 8.88
N LEU A 60 -1.57 4.75 9.33
CA LEU A 60 -2.85 5.16 9.92
C LEU A 60 -4.00 5.02 8.90
N MET A 61 -3.80 5.43 7.65
CA MET A 61 -4.81 5.27 6.60
C MET A 61 -5.18 3.80 6.40
N ALA A 62 -4.19 2.91 6.33
CA ALA A 62 -4.42 1.47 6.19
C ALA A 62 -5.14 0.87 7.40
N GLU A 63 -4.80 1.32 8.61
CA GLU A 63 -5.45 0.88 9.83
C GLU A 63 -6.92 1.32 9.90
N GLN A 64 -7.22 2.57 9.55
CA GLN A 64 -8.59 3.06 9.47
C GLN A 64 -9.42 2.28 8.43
N ALA A 65 -8.86 1.98 7.26
CA ALA A 65 -9.54 1.17 6.25
C ALA A 65 -9.86 -0.25 6.76
N ARG A 66 -8.91 -0.90 7.47
CA ARG A 66 -9.15 -2.22 8.08
C ARG A 66 -10.26 -2.17 9.12
N ILE A 67 -10.25 -1.17 10.00
CA ILE A 67 -11.28 -0.95 11.00
C ILE A 67 -12.65 -0.77 10.33
N ALA A 68 -12.73 0.06 9.29
CA ALA A 68 -13.96 0.27 8.52
C ALA A 68 -14.47 -1.04 7.88
N MET A 69 -13.59 -1.87 7.34
CA MET A 69 -13.94 -3.19 6.79
C MET A 69 -14.45 -4.17 7.85
N GLN A 70 -13.88 -4.14 9.06
CA GLN A 70 -14.37 -4.93 10.19
C GLN A 70 -15.79 -4.53 10.61
N PHE A 71 -16.08 -3.22 10.63
CA PHE A 71 -17.44 -2.75 10.90
C PHE A 71 -18.42 -3.09 9.78
N ALA A 72 -18.01 -3.00 8.52
CA ALA A 72 -18.83 -3.38 7.37
C ALA A 72 -19.19 -4.88 7.40
N THR A 73 -18.24 -5.75 7.77
CA THR A 73 -18.47 -7.20 7.88
C THR A 73 -19.37 -7.56 9.07
N VAL A 74 -19.19 -6.93 10.23
CA VAL A 74 -20.07 -7.14 11.41
C VAL A 74 -21.51 -6.66 11.14
N GLY A 75 -21.67 -5.53 10.45
CA GLY A 75 -22.99 -5.02 10.04
C GLY A 75 -23.75 -5.96 9.10
N GLN A 76 -23.04 -6.67 8.20
CA GLN A 76 -23.66 -7.65 7.31
C GLN A 76 -24.09 -8.94 8.01
N VAL A 77 -23.36 -9.39 9.04
CA VAL A 77 -23.76 -10.56 9.85
C VAL A 77 -24.99 -10.25 10.69
N SER A 78 -25.11 -9.02 11.21
CA SER A 78 -26.28 -8.58 11.98
C SER A 78 -27.54 -8.37 11.14
N ALA A 79 -27.41 -8.08 9.83
CA ALA A 79 -28.54 -7.90 8.93
C ALA A 79 -29.04 -9.22 8.31
N ALA A 80 -28.27 -10.30 8.44
CA ALA A 80 -28.59 -11.63 7.92
C ALA A 80 -29.16 -12.60 8.97
N ALA A 81 -29.31 -12.16 10.22
CA ALA A 81 -29.87 -12.91 11.36
C ALA A 81 -31.28 -12.40 11.71
#